data_AF-A0A7Y2CIQ0-F1
#
_entry.id   AF-A0A7Y2CIQ0-F1
#
_cell.length_a   1.000
_cell.length_b   1.000
_cell.length_c   1.000
_cell.angle_alpha   90.00
_cell.angle_beta   90.00
_cell.angle_gamma   90.00
#
_symmetry.space_group_name_H-M   'P 1'
#
loop_
_entity.id
_entity.type
_entity.pdbx_description
1 polymer ?
#
loop_
_entity_poly.entity_id
_entity_poly.type
_entity_poly.pdbx_seq_one_letter_code
_entity_poly.pdbx_strand_id
1 'polypeptide(L)'
;SPTPRITRAPLRYEVLWRDFYNTHEHLDADGRRQHLERTLRRATWLVLSEGHREEFTTSPELRPVEAEFYRALDEGRGEFKRVRDFKAYPRLGPLVFRDDHAEVLFRVFDHPRIEIWKRKDAQ
;
A
#
# COMPACT_ATOMS: atom_id res chain seq x y z
N SER A 1 -39.15 1.43 2.69
CA SER A 1 -38.29 1.05 3.83
C SER A 1 -37.38 2.20 4.20
N PRO A 2 -37.16 2.53 5.48
CA PRO A 2 -36.24 3.61 5.83
C PRO A 2 -34.81 3.15 5.54
N THR A 3 -34.10 3.93 4.71
CA THR A 3 -32.68 3.71 4.41
C THR A 3 -31.85 3.95 5.67
N PRO A 4 -31.03 3.00 6.13
CA PRO A 4 -30.18 3.23 7.28
C PRO A 4 -29.20 4.37 6.98
N ARG A 5 -29.23 5.44 7.77
CA ARG A 5 -28.20 6.48 7.73
C ARG A 5 -26.98 5.96 8.48
N ILE A 6 -25.92 5.66 7.73
CA ILE A 6 -24.60 5.44 8.31
C ILE A 6 -24.03 6.80 8.68
N THR A 7 -24.28 7.27 9.90
CA THR A 7 -23.53 8.38 10.50
C THR A 7 -22.20 7.85 11.01
N ARG A 8 -21.15 7.89 10.18
CA ARG A 8 -19.76 7.72 10.63
C ARG A 8 -19.17 9.10 10.91
N ALA A 9 -18.41 9.22 12.00
CA ALA A 9 -17.53 10.37 12.20
C ALA A 9 -16.65 10.56 10.95
N PRO A 10 -16.30 11.80 10.57
CA PRO A 10 -15.47 12.04 9.39
C PRO A 10 -14.15 11.28 9.56
N LEU A 11 -13.94 10.26 8.71
CA LEU A 11 -12.69 9.53 8.66
C LEU A 11 -11.64 10.48 8.06
N ARG A 12 -10.58 10.77 8.80
CA ARG A 12 -9.40 11.42 8.23
C ARG A 12 -8.59 10.35 7.51
N TYR A 13 -8.51 10.46 6.19
CA TYR A 13 -7.62 9.66 5.36
C TYR A 13 -6.73 10.59 4.56
N GLU A 14 -5.50 10.15 4.31
CA GLU A 14 -4.52 10.85 3.48
C GLU A 14 -4.13 9.88 2.36
N VAL A 15 -4.20 10.33 1.11
CA VAL A 15 -3.86 9.49 -0.04
C VAL A 15 -2.38 9.66 -0.34
N LEU A 16 -1.57 8.82 0.29
CA LEU A 16 -0.11 8.79 0.15
C LEU A 16 0.36 8.71 -1.31
N TRP A 17 -0.19 7.76 -2.05
CA TRP A 17 0.36 7.36 -3.35
C TRP A 17 0.14 8.38 -4.48
N ARG A 18 -1.03 9.00 -4.53
CA ARG A 18 -1.35 10.00 -5.56
C ARG A 18 -0.51 11.28 -5.40
N ASP A 19 -0.27 11.68 -4.16
CA ASP A 19 0.49 12.90 -3.89
C ASP A 19 2.01 12.64 -4.04
N PHE A 20 2.47 11.39 -3.95
CA PHE A 20 3.85 11.00 -4.23
C PHE A 20 4.23 11.18 -5.71
N TYR A 21 3.48 10.58 -6.65
CA TYR A 21 3.74 10.69 -8.09
C TYR A 21 3.64 12.13 -8.62
N ASN A 22 2.65 12.89 -8.18
CA ASN A 22 2.41 14.21 -8.77
C ASN A 22 3.26 15.34 -8.18
N THR A 23 3.88 15.12 -7.01
CA THR A 23 4.46 16.23 -6.23
C THR A 23 5.85 15.95 -5.66
N HIS A 24 6.25 14.69 -5.51
CA HIS A 24 7.46 14.31 -4.76
C HIS A 24 8.50 13.53 -5.59
N GLU A 25 8.21 13.16 -6.83
CA GLU A 25 9.19 12.53 -7.73
C GLU A 25 10.40 13.42 -8.01
N HIS A 26 10.23 14.74 -7.99
CA HIS A 26 11.30 15.70 -8.20
C HIS A 26 12.21 15.90 -6.98
N LEU A 27 11.82 15.37 -5.81
CA LEU A 27 12.63 15.50 -4.60
C LEU A 27 13.83 14.54 -4.64
N ASP A 28 14.92 14.96 -4.01
CA ASP A 28 16.03 14.07 -3.70
C ASP A 28 15.63 13.01 -2.65
N ALA A 29 16.55 12.09 -2.35
CA ALA A 29 16.28 11.00 -1.41
C ALA A 29 15.91 11.51 0.00
N ASP A 30 16.49 12.63 0.45
CA ASP A 30 16.22 13.17 1.77
C ASP A 30 14.82 13.81 1.84
N GLY A 31 14.42 14.54 0.80
CA GLY A 31 13.08 15.08 0.66
C GLY A 31 12.01 13.97 0.63
N ARG A 32 12.25 12.88 -0.11
CA ARG A 32 11.34 11.72 -0.13
C ARG A 32 11.24 11.05 1.23
N ARG A 33 12.36 10.89 1.96
CA ARG A 33 12.38 10.32 3.32
C ARG A 33 11.59 11.19 4.30
N GLN A 34 11.82 12.50 4.32
CA GLN A 34 11.09 13.41 5.20
C GLN A 34 9.59 13.45 4.90
N HIS A 35 9.20 13.34 3.63
CA HIS A 35 7.80 13.21 3.26
C HIS A 35 7.20 11.91 3.82
N LEU A 36 7.83 10.77 3.55
CA LEU A 36 7.37 9.46 4.04
C LEU A 36 7.23 9.45 5.56
N GLU A 37 8.23 9.93 6.30
CA GLU A 37 8.18 10.00 7.76
C GLU A 37 7.03 10.85 8.27
N ARG A 38 6.80 12.04 7.67
CA ARG A 38 5.70 12.93 8.08
C ARG A 38 4.35 12.27 7.89
N THR A 39 4.14 11.57 6.78
CA THR A 39 2.86 10.91 6.56
C THR A 39 2.70 9.68 7.43
N LEU A 40 3.74 8.85 7.59
CA LEU A 40 3.69 7.70 8.49
C LEU A 40 3.34 8.12 9.91
N ARG A 41 3.95 9.20 10.46
CA ARG A 41 3.63 9.74 11.79
C ARG A 41 2.15 10.08 12.00
N ARG A 42 1.43 10.42 10.93
CA ARG A 42 0.01 10.81 10.97
C ARG A 42 -0.92 9.62 10.68
N ALA A 43 -0.40 8.55 10.10
CA ALA A 43 -1.17 7.39 9.70
C ALA A 43 -1.37 6.41 10.86
N THR A 44 -2.62 5.97 11.07
CA THR A 44 -2.94 4.83 11.95
C THR A 44 -3.14 3.54 11.16
N TRP A 45 -3.50 3.68 9.89
CA TRP A 45 -3.73 2.58 8.95
C TRP A 45 -3.06 2.90 7.63
N LEU A 46 -2.47 1.89 6.99
CA LEU A 46 -2.01 1.95 5.61
C LEU A 46 -2.87 1.00 4.78
N VAL A 47 -3.25 1.45 3.58
CA VAL A 47 -3.92 0.62 2.58
C VAL A 47 -3.05 0.67 1.34
N LEU A 48 -2.44 -0.47 1.00
CA LEU A 48 -1.43 -0.57 -0.06
C LEU A 48 -1.97 -1.46 -1.19
N SER A 49 -1.76 -1.04 -2.44
CA SER A 49 -2.06 -1.84 -3.63
C SER A 49 -0.76 -2.41 -4.20
N GLU A 50 -0.72 -3.70 -4.51
CA GLU A 50 0.47 -4.42 -5.01
C GLU A 50 1.06 -3.81 -6.28
N GLY A 51 0.21 -3.26 -7.16
CA GLY A 51 0.62 -2.77 -8.47
C GLY A 51 1.75 -1.75 -8.46
N HIS A 52 1.85 -0.96 -7.40
CA HIS A 52 2.90 0.05 -7.30
C HIS A 52 4.10 -0.37 -6.45
N ARG A 53 3.98 -1.47 -5.71
CA ARG A 53 5.09 -2.01 -4.91
C ARG A 53 6.24 -2.44 -5.81
N GLU A 54 5.91 -3.16 -6.87
CA GLU A 54 6.92 -3.74 -7.77
C GLU A 54 7.75 -2.69 -8.50
N GLU A 55 7.16 -1.55 -8.85
CA GLU A 55 7.88 -0.43 -9.47
C GLU A 55 9.07 0.01 -8.62
N PHE A 56 8.91 0.03 -7.30
CA PHE A 56 9.96 0.46 -6.38
C PHE A 56 10.92 -0.64 -5.96
N THR A 57 10.45 -1.88 -5.92
CA THR A 57 11.29 -3.01 -5.49
C THR A 57 12.10 -3.62 -6.63
N THR A 58 11.72 -3.42 -7.88
CA THR A 58 12.44 -3.97 -9.06
C THR A 58 13.72 -3.19 -9.38
N SER A 59 13.74 -1.88 -9.13
CA SER A 59 14.90 -1.00 -9.34
C SER A 59 15.20 -0.17 -8.08
N PRO A 60 15.66 -0.81 -7.00
CA PRO A 60 15.87 -0.16 -5.70
C PRO A 60 16.92 0.97 -5.75
N GLU A 61 17.86 0.92 -6.69
CA GLU A 61 18.84 1.97 -6.93
C GLU A 61 18.22 3.29 -7.42
N LEU A 62 17.10 3.21 -8.15
CA LEU A 62 16.37 4.39 -8.63
C LEU A 62 15.44 4.96 -7.56
N ARG A 63 14.92 4.11 -6.67
CA ARG A 63 13.92 4.46 -5.63
C ARG A 63 14.30 3.90 -4.24
N PRO A 64 15.47 4.28 -3.69
CA PRO A 64 16.04 3.62 -2.52
C PRO A 64 15.26 3.83 -1.22
N VAL A 65 14.52 4.94 -1.09
CA VAL A 65 13.75 5.26 0.11
C VAL A 65 12.50 4.39 0.16
N GLU A 66 11.82 4.28 -0.97
CA GLU A 66 10.59 3.51 -1.16
C GLU A 66 10.90 2.01 -1.07
N ALA A 67 11.97 1.56 -1.72
CA ALA A 67 12.45 0.18 -1.61
C ALA A 67 12.74 -0.22 -0.15
N GLU A 68 13.45 0.63 0.61
CA GLU A 68 13.71 0.36 2.03
C GLU A 68 12.43 0.34 2.86
N PHE A 69 11.48 1.22 2.58
CA PHE A 69 10.19 1.23 3.25
C PHE A 69 9.43 -0.09 3.07
N TYR A 70 9.29 -0.56 1.83
CA TYR A 70 8.61 -1.83 1.55
C TYR A 70 9.37 -3.02 2.12
N ARG A 71 10.71 -3.02 2.05
CA ARG A 71 11.55 -4.05 2.69
C ARG A 71 11.33 -4.08 4.20
N ALA A 72 11.35 -2.93 4.87
CA ALA A 72 11.11 -2.83 6.31
C ALA A 72 9.72 -3.33 6.70
N LEU A 73 8.68 -3.00 5.91
CA LEU A 73 7.33 -3.51 6.14
C LEU A 73 7.25 -5.04 6.07
N ASP A 74 7.85 -5.66 5.04
CA ASP A 74 7.85 -7.12 4.88
C ASP A 74 8.62 -7.84 5.99
N GLU A 75 9.74 -7.27 6.40
CA GLU A 75 10.55 -7.77 7.52
C GLU A 75 9.88 -7.53 8.88
N GLY A 76 8.71 -6.87 8.91
CA GLY A 76 7.99 -6.51 10.13
C GLY A 76 8.68 -5.44 10.97
N ARG A 77 9.69 -4.76 10.40
CA ARG A 77 10.38 -3.62 11.01
C ARG A 77 9.47 -2.39 10.99
N GLY A 78 9.64 -1.53 12.00
CA GLY A 78 8.87 -0.29 12.13
C GLY A 78 7.52 -0.42 12.85
N GLU A 79 6.66 0.57 12.62
CA GLU A 79 5.49 0.85 13.47
C GLU A 79 4.20 0.18 12.99
N PHE A 80 4.19 -0.52 11.86
CA PHE A 80 2.98 -1.10 11.27
C PHE A 80 3.03 -2.62 11.22
N LYS A 81 1.87 -3.26 11.29
CA LYS A 81 1.70 -4.71 11.09
C LYS A 81 0.58 -4.98 10.09
N ARG A 82 0.76 -5.94 9.20
CA ARG A 82 -0.30 -6.37 8.27
C ARG A 82 -1.41 -7.04 9.07
N VAL A 83 -2.64 -6.60 8.84
CA VAL A 83 -3.83 -7.14 9.53
C VAL A 83 -4.87 -7.71 8.57
N ARG A 84 -4.84 -7.31 7.30
CA ARG A 84 -5.59 -7.95 6.21
C ARG A 84 -4.79 -7.95 4.92
N ASP A 85 -5.10 -8.91 4.08
CA ASP A 85 -4.54 -9.13 2.75
C ASP A 85 -5.67 -9.68 1.88
N PHE A 86 -5.99 -8.96 0.81
CA PHE A 86 -7.07 -9.29 -0.12
C PHE A 86 -6.46 -9.54 -1.49
N LYS A 87 -6.65 -10.74 -2.03
CA LYS A 87 -6.34 -11.08 -3.42
C LYS A 87 -7.49 -11.93 -3.95
N ALA A 88 -8.06 -11.53 -5.08
CA ALA A 88 -9.05 -12.31 -5.79
C ALA A 88 -8.36 -13.05 -6.94
N TYR A 89 -8.19 -14.36 -6.80
CA TYR A 89 -7.67 -15.20 -7.87
C TYR A 89 -8.78 -15.56 -8.86
N PRO A 90 -8.50 -15.63 -10.17
CA PRO A 90 -9.43 -16.19 -11.14
C PRO A 90 -9.82 -17.63 -10.78
N ARG A 91 -11.08 -17.98 -11.02
CA ARG A 91 -11.63 -19.31 -10.71
C ARG A 91 -12.47 -19.84 -11.85
N LEU A 92 -12.36 -21.15 -12.07
CA LEU A 92 -13.30 -21.92 -12.90
C LEU A 92 -13.85 -23.06 -12.04
N GLY A 93 -14.99 -22.82 -11.38
CA GLY A 93 -15.54 -23.73 -10.39
C GLY A 93 -14.57 -23.97 -9.22
N PRO A 94 -14.17 -25.22 -8.92
CA PRO A 94 -13.22 -25.52 -7.85
C PRO A 94 -11.76 -25.16 -8.22
N LEU A 95 -11.46 -24.96 -9.51
CA LEU A 95 -10.11 -24.64 -9.97
C LEU A 95 -9.76 -23.18 -9.65
N VAL A 96 -8.56 -22.95 -9.13
CA VAL A 96 -8.02 -21.63 -8.79
C VAL A 96 -6.75 -21.42 -9.61
N PHE A 97 -6.72 -20.33 -10.38
CA PHE A 97 -5.56 -19.94 -11.16
C PHE A 97 -4.72 -18.93 -10.35
N ARG A 98 -3.50 -19.32 -9.99
CA ARG A 98 -2.56 -18.43 -9.30
C ARG A 98 -1.92 -17.50 -10.33
N ASP A 99 -2.30 -16.23 -10.29
CA ASP A 99 -1.86 -15.19 -11.21
C ASP A 99 -0.81 -14.26 -10.58
N ASP A 100 -0.16 -14.69 -9.50
CA ASP A 100 0.84 -13.90 -8.75
C ASP A 100 2.04 -13.46 -9.63
N HIS A 101 2.29 -14.18 -10.73
CA HIS A 101 3.35 -13.90 -11.70
C HIS A 101 2.82 -13.41 -13.07
N ALA A 102 1.54 -13.05 -13.14
CA ALA A 102 0.98 -12.47 -14.34
C ALA A 102 1.56 -11.06 -14.58
N GLU A 103 1.39 -10.58 -15.82
CA GLU A 103 1.80 -9.25 -16.24
C GLU A 103 1.21 -8.16 -15.29
N VAL A 104 1.96 -7.09 -15.07
CA VAL A 104 1.67 -6.09 -14.04
C VAL A 104 0.31 -5.43 -14.25
N LEU A 105 -0.02 -5.02 -15.47
CA LEU A 105 -1.30 -4.35 -15.76
C LEU A 105 -2.48 -5.28 -15.44
N PHE A 106 -2.37 -6.57 -15.75
CA PHE A 106 -3.39 -7.56 -15.39
C PHE A 106 -3.58 -7.65 -13.86
N ARG A 107 -2.49 -7.66 -13.09
CA ARG A 107 -2.57 -7.67 -11.63
C ARG A 107 -3.03 -6.33 -11.04
N VAL A 108 -2.77 -5.20 -11.67
CA VAL A 108 -3.17 -3.87 -11.14
C VAL A 108 -4.65 -3.58 -11.40
N PHE A 109 -5.13 -3.83 -12.63
CA PHE A 109 -6.46 -3.41 -13.05
C PHE A 109 -7.52 -4.47 -12.81
N ASP A 110 -7.23 -5.73 -13.17
CA ASP A 110 -8.22 -6.81 -13.11
C ASP A 110 -8.18 -7.55 -11.77
N HIS A 111 -6.98 -7.81 -11.23
CA HIS A 111 -6.80 -8.63 -10.02
C HIS A 111 -5.92 -7.98 -8.94
N PRO A 112 -6.27 -6.76 -8.46
CA PRO A 112 -5.46 -6.06 -7.48
C PRO A 112 -5.38 -6.84 -6.17
N ARG A 113 -4.17 -6.91 -5.61
CA ARG A 113 -3.98 -7.25 -4.20
C ARG A 113 -3.99 -5.99 -3.37
N ILE A 114 -4.78 -6.01 -2.31
CA ILE A 114 -4.89 -4.92 -1.35
C ILE A 114 -4.45 -5.40 0.03
N GLU A 115 -3.48 -4.73 0.61
CA GLU A 115 -3.03 -4.99 1.96
C GLU A 115 -3.49 -3.89 2.91
N ILE A 116 -3.97 -4.28 4.09
CA ILE A 116 -4.28 -3.36 5.18
C ILE A 116 -3.29 -3.58 6.31
N TRP A 117 -2.64 -2.49 6.69
CA TRP A 117 -1.68 -2.45 7.79
C TRP A 117 -2.21 -1.54 8.88
N LYS A 118 -2.08 -1.96 10.15
CA LYS A 118 -2.44 -1.16 11.32
C LYS A 118 -1.16 -0.77 12.06
N ARG A 119 -1.08 0.47 12.52
CA ARG A 119 -0.07 0.90 13.48
C ARG A 119 -0.12 0.00 14.71
N LYS A 120 1.04 -0.49 15.15
CA LYS A 120 1.23 -1.23 16.38
C LYS A 120 0.85 -0.30 17.54
N ASP A 121 0.13 -0.82 18.53
CA ASP A 121 -0.17 -0.04 19.71
C ASP A 121 1.17 0.30 20.40
N ALA A 122 1.29 1.50 20.99
CA ALA A 122 2.49 1.87 21.73
C ALA A 122 2.69 0.87 22.87
N GLN A 123 3.84 0.21 22.91
CA GLN A 123 4.26 -0.63 24.04
C GLN A 123 4.69 0.25 25.20
#